data_AF-A0A1J3FYZ4-F1
#
_entry.id   AF-A0A1J3FYZ4-F1
#
_cell.length_a   1.000
_cell.length_b   1.000
_cell.length_c   1.000
_cell.angle_alpha   90.00
_cell.angle_beta   90.00
_cell.angle_gamma   90.00
#
_symmetry.space_group_name_H-M   'P 1'
#
loop_
_entity.id
_entity.type
_entity.pdbx_description
1 polymer ?
#
loop_
_entity_poly.entity_id
_entity_poly.type
_entity_poly.pdbx_seq_one_letter_code
_entity_poly.pdbx_strand_id
1 'polypeptide(L)'
;VYRCRQLVSLLGLPTSLKYINANDCGSLERVSFSFSDSMRELEFQNCLKLDGESRRVIMQQMVYDTVCLPGEEVPSEFTHKGSGNSVTIPMALDGNGNGYFCEASRLRFKACLVLSPINYSHLDIACLITKGGVTITELKW
;
A
#
# COMPACT_ATOMS: atom_id res chain seq x y z
N VAL A 1 17.19 -5.24 -4.99
CA VAL A 1 17.07 -5.64 -6.41
C VAL A 1 16.72 -4.38 -7.20
N TYR A 2 17.64 -3.45 -7.40
CA TYR A 2 17.28 -2.11 -7.87
C TYR A 2 17.70 -1.90 -9.33
N ARG A 3 16.81 -1.35 -10.18
CA ARG A 3 17.06 -1.10 -11.61
C ARG A 3 17.49 -2.34 -12.41
N CYS A 4 17.05 -3.52 -11.98
CA CYS A 4 17.37 -4.77 -12.66
C CYS A 4 16.45 -4.97 -13.88
N ARG A 5 16.69 -4.24 -14.96
CA ARG A 5 15.83 -4.21 -16.15
C ARG A 5 15.71 -5.52 -16.92
N GLN A 6 16.54 -6.52 -16.62
CA GLN A 6 16.50 -7.85 -17.24
C GLN A 6 15.90 -8.91 -16.30
N LEU A 7 15.59 -8.55 -15.05
CA LEU A 7 15.00 -9.50 -14.12
C LEU A 7 13.54 -9.74 -14.48
N VAL A 8 13.19 -10.98 -14.83
CA VAL A 8 11.83 -11.37 -15.22
C VAL A 8 11.03 -11.91 -14.02
N SER A 9 11.69 -12.55 -13.06
CA SER A 9 11.03 -13.08 -11.87
C SER A 9 11.89 -12.93 -10.63
N LEU A 10 11.25 -12.71 -9.49
CA LEU A 10 11.89 -12.65 -8.18
C LEU A 10 11.34 -13.79 -7.32
N LEU A 11 12.19 -14.78 -7.06
CA LEU A 11 11.82 -16.03 -6.40
C LEU A 11 12.73 -16.31 -5.22
N GLY A 12 12.24 -17.10 -4.25
CA GLY A 12 13.10 -17.75 -3.25
C GLY A 12 13.90 -16.80 -2.35
N LEU A 13 13.23 -15.80 -1.74
CA LEU A 13 13.87 -14.88 -0.81
C LEU A 13 13.94 -15.43 0.62
N PRO A 14 14.94 -15.00 1.42
CA PRO A 14 15.03 -15.40 2.82
C PRO A 14 13.83 -14.90 3.63
N THR A 15 13.31 -15.73 4.54
CA THR A 15 12.21 -15.37 5.44
C THR A 15 12.60 -14.34 6.51
N SER A 16 13.89 -14.06 6.70
CA SER A 16 14.37 -13.01 7.60
C SER A 16 14.32 -11.61 6.98
N LEU A 17 13.97 -11.51 5.69
CA LEU A 17 13.97 -10.26 4.96
C LEU A 17 12.82 -9.36 5.42
N LYS A 18 13.12 -8.07 5.58
CA LYS A 18 12.18 -7.04 6.06
C LYS A 18 11.85 -5.97 5.00
N TYR A 19 12.71 -5.82 3.99
CA TYR A 19 12.64 -4.73 3.01
C TYR A 19 12.97 -5.28 1.63
N ILE A 20 12.13 -5.01 0.64
CA ILE A 20 12.44 -5.23 -0.78
C ILE A 20 12.37 -3.91 -1.50
N ASN A 21 13.49 -3.51 -2.10
CA ASN A 21 13.51 -2.48 -3.12
C ASN A 21 13.74 -3.15 -4.48
N ALA A 22 12.67 -3.24 -5.26
CA ALA A 22 12.58 -3.74 -6.62
C ALA A 22 12.31 -2.63 -7.65
N ASN A 23 12.51 -1.36 -7.28
CA ASN A 23 12.16 -0.22 -8.13
C ASN A 23 12.92 -0.23 -9.47
N ASP A 24 12.25 0.26 -10.51
CA ASP A 24 12.74 0.36 -11.89
C ASP A 24 13.12 -0.99 -12.55
N CYS A 25 12.57 -2.10 -12.06
CA CYS A 25 12.73 -3.42 -12.68
C CYS A 25 11.66 -3.63 -13.77
N GLY A 26 11.76 -2.89 -14.88
CA GLY A 26 10.71 -2.84 -15.91
C GLY A 26 10.38 -4.16 -16.64
N SER A 27 11.24 -5.18 -16.54
CA SER A 27 10.96 -6.53 -17.08
C SER A 27 10.40 -7.50 -16.07
N LEU A 28 10.25 -7.10 -14.80
CA LEU A 28 9.78 -7.98 -13.74
C LEU A 28 8.30 -8.28 -13.94
N GLU A 29 8.01 -9.56 -14.17
CA GLU A 29 6.65 -10.05 -14.41
C GLU A 29 6.07 -10.75 -13.18
N ARG A 30 6.90 -11.50 -12.45
CA ARG A 30 6.44 -12.40 -11.39
C ARG A 30 7.23 -12.26 -10.10
N VAL A 31 6.51 -12.28 -8.98
CA VAL A 31 7.10 -12.45 -7.65
C VAL A 31 6.52 -13.69 -6.97
N SER A 32 7.38 -14.51 -6.37
CA SER A 32 6.92 -15.66 -5.58
C SER A 32 7.95 -16.03 -4.53
N PHE A 33 7.69 -15.59 -3.30
CA PHE A 33 8.50 -15.92 -2.13
C PHE A 33 7.64 -15.84 -0.87
N SER A 34 8.09 -16.50 0.19
CA SER A 34 7.44 -16.44 1.49
C SER A 34 7.67 -15.07 2.13
N PHE A 35 6.58 -14.35 2.38
CA PHE A 35 6.63 -13.11 3.14
C PHE A 35 6.73 -13.44 4.63
N SER A 36 7.56 -12.70 5.34
CA SER A 36 7.68 -12.81 6.78
C SER A 36 6.62 -11.95 7.46
N ASP A 37 6.16 -12.36 8.64
CA ASP A 37 5.29 -11.51 9.48
C ASP A 37 5.98 -10.21 9.94
N SER A 38 7.30 -10.11 9.71
CA SER A 38 8.12 -8.94 10.01
C SER A 38 8.42 -8.06 8.79
N MET A 39 7.74 -8.30 7.66
CA MET A 39 7.91 -7.50 6.45
C MET A 39 7.46 -6.05 6.71
N ARG A 40 8.34 -5.11 6.39
CA ARG A 40 8.12 -3.68 6.63
C ARG A 40 7.79 -2.94 5.36
N GLU A 41 8.58 -3.16 4.29
CA GLU A 41 8.43 -2.40 3.06
C GLU A 41 8.62 -3.27 1.81
N LEU A 42 7.77 -3.03 0.82
CA LEU A 42 7.81 -3.68 -0.48
C LEU A 42 7.65 -2.64 -1.59
N GLU A 43 8.73 -2.37 -2.31
CA GLU A 43 8.79 -1.30 -3.31
C GLU A 43 8.97 -1.90 -4.72
N PHE A 44 7.96 -1.72 -5.58
CA PHE A 44 7.93 -2.19 -6.97
C PHE A 44 7.60 -1.04 -7.95
N GLN A 45 8.05 0.18 -7.66
CA GLN A 45 7.86 1.34 -8.52
C GLN A 45 8.38 1.05 -9.93
N ASN A 46 7.65 1.51 -10.95
CA ASN A 46 8.00 1.33 -12.36
C ASN A 46 8.18 -0.13 -12.81
N CYS A 47 7.67 -1.11 -12.07
CA CYS A 47 7.64 -2.53 -12.49
C CYS A 47 6.42 -2.81 -13.38
N LEU A 48 6.28 -2.08 -14.49
CA LEU A 48 5.04 -2.03 -15.28
C LEU A 48 4.55 -3.38 -15.83
N LYS A 49 5.43 -4.39 -15.92
CA LYS A 49 5.08 -5.75 -16.36
C LYS A 49 4.66 -6.68 -15.22
N LEU A 50 4.69 -6.24 -13.97
CA LEU A 50 4.36 -7.06 -12.82
C LEU A 50 2.89 -7.49 -12.92
N ASP A 51 2.67 -8.80 -12.95
CA ASP A 51 1.35 -9.35 -13.24
C ASP A 51 0.33 -9.07 -12.13
N GLY A 52 -0.96 -9.21 -12.48
CA GLY A 52 -2.06 -8.96 -11.54
C GLY A 52 -2.06 -9.89 -10.33
N GLU A 53 -1.61 -11.13 -10.50
CA GLU A 53 -1.59 -12.12 -9.43
C GLU A 53 -0.52 -11.77 -8.38
N SER A 54 0.68 -11.41 -8.83
CA SER A 54 1.79 -10.94 -8.02
C SER A 54 1.40 -9.70 -7.22
N ARG A 55 0.76 -8.73 -7.87
CA ARG A 55 0.24 -7.52 -7.21
C ARG A 55 -0.80 -7.85 -6.15
N ARG A 56 -1.74 -8.76 -6.45
CA ARG A 56 -2.78 -9.20 -5.51
C ARG A 56 -2.17 -9.92 -4.30
N VAL A 57 -1.25 -10.86 -4.53
CA VAL A 57 -0.57 -11.61 -3.47
C VAL A 57 0.18 -10.65 -2.54
N ILE A 58 0.96 -9.71 -3.11
CA ILE A 58 1.67 -8.67 -2.33
C ILE A 58 0.67 -7.83 -1.52
N MET A 59 -0.43 -7.40 -2.14
CA MET A 59 -1.45 -6.58 -1.49
C MET A 59 -2.16 -7.32 -0.34
N GLN A 60 -2.25 -8.64 -0.36
CA GLN A 60 -2.83 -9.43 0.72
C GLN A 60 -1.87 -9.69 1.89
N GLN A 61 -0.58 -9.37 1.75
CA GLN A 61 0.40 -9.58 2.82
C GLN A 61 0.24 -8.56 3.95
N MET A 62 0.58 -9.02 5.16
CA MET A 62 0.74 -8.15 6.32
C MET A 62 2.11 -7.46 6.24
N VAL A 63 2.10 -6.23 5.74
CA VAL A 63 3.28 -5.36 5.65
C VAL A 63 3.09 -4.22 6.64
N TYR A 64 4.10 -3.95 7.46
CA TYR A 64 3.97 -3.04 8.60
C TYR A 64 3.94 -1.56 8.19
N ASP A 65 4.74 -1.16 7.21
CA ASP A 65 4.91 0.24 6.82
C ASP A 65 4.26 0.53 5.46
N THR A 66 4.93 0.20 4.34
CA THR A 66 4.47 0.60 3.00
C THR A 66 4.57 -0.51 1.95
N VAL A 67 3.67 -0.44 0.98
CA VAL A 67 3.69 -1.26 -0.23
C VAL A 67 3.49 -0.34 -1.42
N CYS A 68 4.46 -0.29 -2.32
CA CYS A 68 4.35 0.42 -3.58
C CYS A 68 4.27 -0.56 -4.75
N LEU A 69 3.17 -0.48 -5.50
CA LEU A 69 2.89 -1.32 -6.66
C LEU A 69 2.55 -0.44 -7.87
N PRO A 70 2.82 -0.92 -9.10
CA PRO A 70 2.35 -0.24 -10.29
C PRO A 70 0.84 -0.44 -10.45
N GLY A 71 0.11 0.64 -10.71
CA GLY A 71 -1.33 0.64 -10.90
C GLY A 71 -1.87 2.03 -11.26
N GLU A 72 -3.05 2.05 -11.88
CA GLU A 72 -3.73 3.27 -12.34
C GLU A 72 -5.00 3.57 -11.53
N GLU A 73 -5.50 2.59 -10.77
CA GLU A 73 -6.75 2.70 -10.01
C GLU A 73 -6.61 2.05 -8.63
N VAL A 74 -7.42 2.53 -7.67
CA VAL A 74 -7.51 1.92 -6.34
C VAL A 74 -8.22 0.56 -6.47
N PRO A 75 -7.61 -0.54 -6.00
CA PRO A 75 -8.19 -1.88 -6.11
C PRO A 75 -9.61 -2.00 -5.55
N SER A 76 -10.41 -2.93 -6.07
CA SER A 76 -11.83 -3.10 -5.69
C SER A 76 -12.02 -3.58 -4.25
N GLU A 77 -10.98 -4.16 -3.65
CA GLU A 77 -10.95 -4.64 -2.26
C GLU A 77 -11.08 -3.50 -1.23
N PHE A 78 -10.81 -2.25 -1.62
CA PHE A 78 -10.98 -1.09 -0.74
C PHE A 78 -12.44 -0.63 -0.75
N THR A 79 -13.09 -0.72 0.42
CA THR A 79 -14.53 -0.46 0.61
C THR A 79 -14.89 1.03 0.59
N HIS A 80 -13.98 1.90 1.01
CA HIS A 80 -14.17 3.35 1.00
C HIS A 80 -13.20 3.97 -0.01
N LYS A 81 -13.75 4.56 -1.07
CA LYS A 81 -13.00 5.21 -2.14
C LYS A 81 -13.38 6.68 -2.24
N GLY A 82 -12.42 7.51 -2.61
CA GLY A 82 -12.62 8.93 -2.85
C GLY A 82 -11.49 9.48 -3.71
N SER A 83 -11.66 10.71 -4.17
CA SER A 83 -10.66 11.47 -4.91
C SER A 83 -10.25 12.71 -4.11
N GLY A 84 -9.03 13.20 -4.33
CA GLY A 84 -8.47 14.33 -3.57
C GLY A 84 -7.66 13.88 -2.35
N ASN A 85 -7.69 14.68 -1.29
CA ASN A 85 -6.82 14.53 -0.11
C ASN A 85 -7.55 13.99 1.14
N SER A 86 -8.81 13.58 1.03
CA SER A 86 -9.56 13.03 2.16
C SER A 86 -10.59 12.00 1.70
N VAL A 87 -10.88 11.06 2.59
CA VAL A 87 -11.95 10.07 2.42
C VAL A 87 -12.78 10.05 3.70
N THR A 88 -14.08 10.27 3.55
CA THR A 88 -15.03 10.18 4.66
C THR A 88 -15.40 8.72 4.91
N ILE A 89 -15.10 8.24 6.10
CA ILE A 89 -15.53 6.90 6.56
C ILE A 89 -16.70 7.12 7.52
N PRO A 90 -17.88 6.54 7.24
CA PRO A 90 -19.04 6.69 8.12
C PRO A 90 -18.74 6.11 9.51
N MET A 91 -19.04 6.89 10.55
CA MET A 91 -18.94 6.46 11.94
C MET A 91 -20.25 5.80 12.38
N ALA A 92 -20.17 4.76 13.22
CA ALA A 92 -21.34 4.24 13.89
C ALA A 92 -21.75 5.20 15.03
N LEU A 93 -23.05 5.33 15.28
CA LEU A 93 -23.57 6.11 16.41
C LEU A 93 -23.93 5.17 17.56
N ASP A 94 -23.63 5.55 18.79
CA ASP A 94 -24.08 4.80 19.97
C ASP A 94 -25.55 5.16 20.29
N GLY A 95 -26.14 4.45 21.25
CA GLY A 95 -27.51 4.71 21.70
C GLY A 95 -27.74 6.12 22.27
N ASN A 96 -26.65 6.89 22.50
CA ASN A 96 -26.67 8.25 23.00
C ASN A 96 -26.33 9.29 21.91
N GLY A 97 -26.18 8.87 20.66
CA GLY A 97 -25.83 9.75 19.53
C GLY A 97 -24.36 10.15 19.46
N ASN A 98 -23.48 9.56 20.26
CA ASN A 98 -22.03 9.76 20.12
C ASN A 98 -21.51 8.88 18.98
N GLY A 99 -20.73 9.49 18.09
CA GLY A 99 -20.02 8.76 17.04
C GLY A 99 -18.84 7.98 17.60
N TYR A 100 -18.78 6.68 17.32
CA TYR A 100 -17.63 5.84 17.58
C TYR A 100 -17.24 5.06 16.30
N PHE A 101 -15.95 4.77 16.18
CA PHE A 101 -15.52 3.71 15.26
C PHE A 101 -15.87 2.39 15.96
N CYS A 102 -16.58 1.47 15.28
CA CYS A 102 -17.01 0.20 15.86
C CYS A 102 -15.90 -0.44 16.70
N GLU A 103 -16.21 -0.96 17.89
CA GLU A 103 -15.23 -1.63 18.79
C GLU A 103 -14.49 -2.80 18.12
N ALA A 104 -15.08 -3.42 17.10
CA ALA A 104 -14.41 -4.42 16.25
C ALA A 104 -13.29 -3.82 15.37
N SER A 105 -13.31 -2.51 15.14
CA SER A 105 -12.37 -1.72 14.33
C SER A 105 -11.16 -1.27 15.13
N ARG A 106 -10.51 -2.17 15.88
CA ARG A 106 -9.20 -1.94 16.50
C ARG A 106 -8.19 -1.45 15.44
N LEU A 107 -8.14 -0.12 15.23
CA LEU A 107 -7.11 0.78 14.68
C LEU A 107 -6.27 0.34 13.46
N ARG A 108 -6.51 -0.82 12.86
CA ARG A 108 -5.76 -1.35 11.71
C ARG A 108 -6.57 -1.10 10.46
N PHE A 109 -6.37 0.07 9.87
CA PHE A 109 -6.87 0.37 8.54
C PHE A 109 -5.75 0.17 7.53
N LYS A 110 -6.12 -0.21 6.30
CA LYS A 110 -5.22 -0.16 5.15
C LYS A 110 -5.71 0.93 4.23
N ALA A 111 -4.84 1.88 3.91
CA ALA A 111 -5.11 2.89 2.90
C ALA A 111 -4.37 2.50 1.61
N CYS A 112 -4.97 2.84 0.47
CA CYS A 112 -4.31 2.75 -0.84
C CYS A 112 -4.48 4.07 -1.55
N LEU A 113 -3.39 4.53 -2.15
CA LEU A 113 -3.29 5.81 -2.82
C LEU A 113 -2.83 5.53 -4.24
N VAL A 114 -3.54 6.10 -5.22
CA VAL A 114 -3.05 6.17 -6.59
C VAL A 114 -2.43 7.54 -6.76
N LEU A 115 -1.14 7.54 -7.03
CA LEU A 115 -0.37 8.75 -7.26
C LEU A 115 -0.13 8.88 -8.76
N SER A 116 -0.22 10.10 -9.30
CA SER A 116 0.26 10.38 -10.65
C SER A 116 1.75 10.02 -10.76
N PRO A 117 2.28 9.68 -11.95
CA PRO A 117 3.68 9.31 -12.10
C PRO A 117 4.61 10.36 -11.48
N ILE A 118 5.25 10.01 -10.36
CA ILE A 118 6.12 10.92 -9.63
C ILE A 118 7.56 10.61 -10.03
N ASN A 119 8.33 11.64 -10.31
CA ASN A 119 9.74 11.51 -10.65
C ASN A 119 10.54 11.41 -9.34
N TYR A 120 10.73 10.20 -8.82
CA TYR A 120 11.65 9.82 -7.72
C TYR A 120 11.55 10.57 -6.38
N SER A 121 10.60 11.47 -6.15
CA SER A 121 10.51 12.15 -4.87
C SER A 121 10.00 11.18 -3.81
N HIS A 122 10.74 11.11 -2.70
CA HIS A 122 10.30 10.55 -1.43
C HIS A 122 9.02 11.28 -1.01
N LEU A 123 7.87 10.80 -1.48
CA LEU A 123 6.58 11.31 -1.05
C LEU A 123 6.31 10.70 0.31
N ASP A 124 6.59 11.47 1.37
CA ASP A 124 6.15 11.10 2.70
C ASP A 124 4.66 11.42 2.79
N ILE A 125 3.83 10.40 2.87
CA ILE A 125 2.38 10.55 2.97
C ILE A 125 1.95 10.09 4.36
N ALA A 126 1.36 11.01 5.13
CA ALA A 126 0.74 10.68 6.40
C ALA A 126 -0.76 10.44 6.23
N CYS A 127 -1.25 9.34 6.80
CA CYS A 127 -2.67 9.08 6.96
C CYS A 127 -3.07 9.36 8.41
N LEU A 128 -3.92 10.36 8.62
CA LEU A 128 -4.37 10.81 9.93
C LEU A 128 -5.85 10.47 10.12
N ILE A 129 -6.18 9.82 11.22
CA ILE A 129 -7.59 9.60 11.62
C ILE A 129 -8.05 10.83 12.41
N THR A 130 -9.17 11.40 11.99
CA THR A 130 -9.83 12.52 12.67
C THR A 130 -11.29 12.15 12.98
N LYS A 131 -11.97 12.98 13.79
CA LYS A 131 -13.43 12.84 14.00
C LYS A 131 -14.25 12.97 12.71
N GLY A 132 -13.67 13.50 11.62
CA GLY A 132 -14.33 13.66 10.32
C GLY A 132 -14.02 12.55 9.30
N GLY A 133 -13.17 11.57 9.64
CA GLY A 133 -12.71 10.53 8.71
C GLY A 133 -11.18 10.44 8.61
N VAL A 134 -10.67 9.96 7.48
CA VAL A 134 -9.23 9.84 7.22
C VAL A 134 -8.76 10.98 6.32
N THR A 135 -7.77 11.73 6.80
CA THR A 135 -7.10 12.79 6.05
C THR A 135 -5.75 12.28 5.55
N ILE A 136 -5.46 12.53 4.28
CA ILE A 136 -4.20 12.15 3.64
C ILE A 136 -3.43 13.44 3.37
N THR A 137 -2.24 13.57 3.96
CA THR A 137 -1.40 14.75 3.80
C THR A 137 -0.03 14.37 3.27
N GLU A 138 0.41 15.04 2.22
CA GLU A 138 1.81 15.06 1.80
C GLU A 138 2.62 15.84 2.84
N LEU A 139 3.62 15.19 3.42
CA LEU A 139 4.61 15.79 4.29
C LEU A 139 5.71 16.37 3.41
N LYS A 140 5.83 17.70 3.41
CA LYS A 140 6.95 18.42 2.80
C LYS A 140 7.94 18.74 3.90
N TRP A 141 9.15 18.19 3.81
CA TRP A 141 10.28 18.54 4.67
C TRP A 141 11.14 19.61 4.01
#